data_AF-A0A1J3IDS5-F1
#
_entry.id   AF-A0A1J3IDS5-F1
#
_cell.length_a   1.000
_cell.length_b   1.000
_cell.length_c   1.000
_cell.angle_alpha   90.00
_cell.angle_beta   90.00
_cell.angle_gamma   90.00
#
_symmetry.space_group_name_H-M   'P 1'
#
loop_
_entity.id
_entity.type
_entity.pdbx_description
1 polymer ?
#
loop_
_entity_poly.entity_id
_entity_poly.type
_entity_poly.pdbx_seq_one_letter_code
_entity_poly.pdbx_strand_id
1 'polypeptide(L)'
;EGSRETGLVLISSLDLVETLMNTNKWVEMFECIVSVASTVEVISNGSDGSRNGSLLLMQAEYQVMSPLVPIRQVKFLRYCKQHGDGLWAVVDVSYDLNRKNENL
;
A
#
# COMPACT_ATOMS: atom_id res chain seq x y z
N GLU A 1 19.32 -4.32 5.79
CA GLU A 1 19.39 -2.86 5.53
C GLU A 1 18.00 -2.28 5.75
N GLY A 2 17.86 -1.08 6.31
CA GLY A 2 16.56 -0.47 6.57
C GLY A 2 16.70 1.05 6.72
N SER A 3 15.73 1.78 6.20
CA SER A 3 15.62 3.25 6.33
C SER A 3 14.39 3.58 7.16
N ARG A 4 14.44 4.69 7.91
CA ARG A 4 13.32 5.21 8.70
C ARG A 4 13.30 6.72 8.58
N GLU A 5 12.12 7.26 8.28
CA GLU A 5 11.89 8.69 8.20
C GLU A 5 10.71 9.09 9.09
N THR A 6 10.68 10.35 9.53
CA THR A 6 9.59 10.90 10.34
C THR A 6 9.38 12.35 9.96
N GLY A 7 8.12 12.74 9.73
CA GLY A 7 7.76 14.10 9.36
C GLY A 7 6.36 14.46 9.85
N LEU A 8 6.10 15.77 9.90
CA LEU A 8 4.78 16.30 10.17
C LEU A 8 4.07 16.56 8.83
N VAL A 9 2.79 16.19 8.77
CA VAL A 9 1.92 16.43 7.62
C VAL A 9 0.64 17.13 8.09
N LEU A 10 0.14 18.06 7.29
CA LEU A 10 -1.06 18.85 7.59
C LEU A 10 -2.32 18.12 7.13
N ILE A 11 -2.51 16.88 7.59
CA ILE A 11 -3.64 16.01 7.26
C ILE A 11 -4.02 15.20 8.50
N SER A 12 -5.31 14.87 8.66
CA SER A 12 -5.73 14.02 9.77
C SER A 12 -5.19 12.60 9.61
N SER A 13 -5.02 11.87 10.71
CA SER A 13 -4.58 10.47 10.66
C SER A 13 -5.53 9.59 9.84
N LEU A 14 -6.83 9.86 9.91
CA LEU A 14 -7.85 9.10 9.19
C LEU A 14 -7.79 9.39 7.68
N ASP A 15 -7.67 10.66 7.29
CA ASP A 15 -7.57 11.04 5.88
C ASP A 15 -6.28 10.53 5.24
N LEU A 16 -5.18 10.50 6.00
CA LEU A 16 -3.92 9.89 5.55
C LEU A 16 -4.08 8.38 5.33
N VAL A 17 -4.70 7.67 6.28
CA VAL A 17 -4.99 6.24 6.14
C VAL A 17 -5.92 5.98 4.96
N GLU A 18 -6.98 6.76 4.78
CA GLU A 18 -7.86 6.62 3.62
C GLU A 18 -7.15 6.91 2.31
N THR A 19 -6.23 7.88 2.28
CA THR A 19 -5.39 8.16 1.11
C THR A 19 -4.49 6.97 0.78
N LEU A 20 -3.87 6.33 1.78
CA LEU A 20 -3.01 5.17 1.57
C LEU A 20 -3.79 3.89 1.21
N MET A 21 -5.00 3.72 1.76
CA MET A 21 -5.79 2.50 1.60
C MET A 21 -6.71 2.53 0.38
N ASN A 22 -7.12 3.71 -0.08
CA ASN A 22 -7.88 3.85 -1.32
C ASN A 22 -6.93 3.98 -2.51
N THR A 23 -6.94 2.98 -3.39
CA THR A 23 -6.04 2.88 -4.54
C THR A 23 -6.03 4.14 -5.42
N ASN A 24 -7.20 4.73 -5.70
CA ASN A 24 -7.28 5.90 -6.56
C ASN A 24 -6.64 7.13 -5.88
N LYS A 25 -6.95 7.34 -4.59
CA LYS A 25 -6.35 8.45 -3.82
C LYS A 25 -4.85 8.26 -3.64
N TRP A 26 -4.39 7.02 -3.46
CA TRP A 26 -2.99 6.70 -3.32
C TRP A 26 -2.20 7.04 -4.58
N VAL A 27 -2.71 6.65 -5.76
CA VAL A 27 -2.09 6.99 -7.05
C VAL A 27 -2.13 8.50 -7.29
N GLU A 28 -3.27 9.16 -7.04
CA GLU A 28 -3.42 10.61 -7.22
C GLU A 28 -2.44 11.41 -6.33
N MET A 29 -2.30 11.04 -5.05
CA MET A 29 -1.43 11.73 -4.11
C MET A 29 0.06 11.50 -4.39
N PHE A 30 0.42 10.32 -4.90
CA PHE A 30 1.82 9.90 -5.07
C PHE A 30 2.18 9.60 -6.52
N GLU A 31 1.58 10.29 -7.49
CA GLU A 31 1.72 10.01 -8.93
C GLU A 31 3.18 9.94 -9.42
N CYS A 32 4.08 10.75 -8.85
CA CYS A 32 5.50 10.78 -9.20
C CYS A 32 6.27 9.51 -8.76
N ILE A 33 5.67 8.70 -7.88
CA ILE A 33 6.25 7.48 -7.32
C ILE A 33 5.44 6.26 -7.75
N VAL A 34 4.11 6.36 -7.77
CA VAL A 34 3.16 5.29 -8.08
C VAL A 34 2.45 5.63 -9.39
N SER A 35 2.83 5.00 -10.49
CA SER A 35 2.21 5.30 -11.80
C SER A 35 0.81 4.70 -11.90
N VAL A 36 0.66 3.45 -11.47
CA VAL A 36 -0.59 2.69 -11.51
C VAL A 36 -0.66 1.77 -10.30
N ALA A 37 -1.85 1.58 -9.74
CA ALA A 37 -2.09 0.56 -8.73
C ALA A 37 -3.48 -0.05 -8.88
N SER A 38 -3.64 -1.27 -8.37
CA SER A 38 -4.92 -1.96 -8.29
C SER A 38 -5.00 -2.82 -7.02
N THR A 39 -6.22 -2.95 -6.50
CA THR A 39 -6.53 -3.97 -5.49
C THR A 39 -6.88 -5.25 -6.23
N VAL A 40 -6.02 -6.26 -6.11
CA VAL A 40 -6.21 -7.58 -6.72
C VAL A 40 -7.27 -8.36 -5.97
N GLU A 41 -7.24 -8.32 -4.64
CA GLU A 41 -8.18 -9.03 -3.77
C GLU A 41 -8.38 -8.28 -2.45
N VAL A 42 -9.61 -8.27 -1.94
CA VAL A 42 -9.93 -7.83 -0.58
C VAL A 42 -10.02 -9.07 0.30
N ILE A 43 -8.97 -9.33 1.08
CA ILE A 43 -8.90 -10.49 1.98
C ILE A 43 -9.67 -10.22 3.27
N SER A 44 -9.60 -8.98 3.77
CA SER A 44 -10.40 -8.49 4.90
C SER A 44 -10.78 -7.04 4.67
N ASN A 45 -12.06 -6.72 4.85
CA ASN A 45 -12.58 -5.36 4.63
C ASN A 45 -12.37 -4.43 5.85
N GLY A 46 -11.86 -4.95 6.97
CA GLY A 46 -11.76 -4.21 8.24
C GLY A 46 -13.08 -4.18 9.03
N SER A 47 -13.06 -3.52 10.19
CA SER A 47 -14.21 -3.44 11.10
C SER A 47 -15.08 -2.21 10.84
N ASP A 48 -16.40 -2.39 10.89
CA ASP A 48 -17.44 -1.36 11.01
C ASP A 48 -17.22 -0.10 10.14
N GLY A 49 -16.94 -0.30 8.85
CA GLY A 49 -16.77 0.79 7.89
C GLY A 49 -15.44 1.57 8.04
N SER A 50 -14.56 1.15 8.95
CA SER A 50 -13.19 1.66 9.09
C SER A 50 -12.17 0.73 8.43
N ARG A 51 -10.95 1.24 8.19
CA ARG A 51 -9.83 0.43 7.69
C ARG A 51 -9.16 -0.45 8.75
N ASN A 52 -9.61 -0.40 10.00
CA ASN A 52 -8.98 -1.16 11.07
C ASN A 52 -9.16 -2.67 10.83
N GLY A 53 -8.05 -3.37 10.65
CA GLY A 53 -8.03 -4.80 10.32
C GLY A 53 -8.25 -5.11 8.83
N SER A 54 -8.23 -4.10 7.96
CA SER A 54 -8.33 -4.33 6.52
C SER A 54 -7.04 -4.95 5.98
N LEU A 55 -7.17 -5.97 5.15
CA LEU A 55 -6.08 -6.68 4.48
C LEU A 55 -6.38 -6.79 3.00
N LEU A 56 -5.51 -6.22 2.17
CA LEU A 56 -5.65 -6.16 0.73
C LEU A 56 -4.46 -6.84 0.04
N LEU A 57 -4.72 -7.60 -1.02
CA LEU A 57 -3.69 -7.97 -1.97
C LEU A 57 -3.62 -6.88 -3.04
N MET A 58 -2.47 -6.22 -3.14
CA MET A 58 -2.25 -5.07 -4.00
C MET A 58 -1.25 -5.42 -5.10
N GLN A 59 -1.42 -4.77 -6.24
CA GLN A 59 -0.41 -4.69 -7.29
C GLN A 59 -0.17 -3.21 -7.61
N ALA A 60 1.10 -2.83 -7.78
CA ALA A 60 1.47 -1.45 -8.10
C ALA A 60 2.67 -1.40 -9.03
N GLU A 61 2.74 -0.30 -9.77
CA GLU A 61 3.88 0.06 -10.59
C GLU A 61 4.57 1.28 -9.97
N TYR A 62 5.83 1.10 -9.56
CA TYR A 62 6.64 2.19 -9.05
C TYR A 62 7.51 2.79 -10.15
N GLN A 63 7.49 4.11 -10.23
CA GLN A 63 8.28 4.90 -11.14
C GLN A 63 9.18 5.89 -10.40
N VAL A 64 10.19 6.34 -11.12
CA VAL A 64 10.97 7.52 -10.79
C VAL A 64 11.06 8.33 -12.09
N MET A 65 11.05 9.64 -11.98
CA MET A 65 11.06 10.57 -13.12
C MET A 65 12.45 10.64 -13.79
N SER A 66 13.02 9.49 -14.12
CA SER A 66 14.31 9.31 -14.79
C SER A 66 14.18 8.27 -15.89
N PRO A 67 14.56 8.59 -17.15
CA PRO A 67 14.46 7.65 -18.27
C PRO A 67 15.41 6.44 -18.13
N LEU A 68 16.36 6.50 -17.19
CA LEU A 68 17.35 5.44 -16.97
C LEU A 68 16.87 4.36 -15.98
N VAL A 69 15.77 4.61 -15.27
CA VAL A 69 15.25 3.66 -14.27
C VAL A 69 13.92 3.10 -14.78
N PRO A 70 13.84 1.80 -15.09
CA PRO A 70 12.59 1.20 -15.54
C PRO A 70 11.56 1.17 -14.43
N ILE A 71 10.29 1.21 -14.82
CA ILE A 71 9.15 1.01 -13.93
C ILE A 71 9.24 -0.39 -13.30
N ARG A 72 8.97 -0.48 -12.00
CA ARG A 72 9.00 -1.74 -11.24
C ARG A 72 7.59 -2.16 -10.86
N GLN A 73 7.14 -3.30 -11.38
CA GLN A 73 5.90 -3.91 -10.92
C GLN A 73 6.14 -4.69 -9.63
N VAL A 74 5.28 -4.48 -8.64
CA VAL A 74 5.32 -5.18 -7.36
C VAL A 74 3.94 -5.72 -7.01
N LYS A 75 3.93 -6.82 -6.26
CA LYS A 75 2.73 -7.39 -5.63
C LYS A 75 2.99 -7.52 -4.14
N PHE A 76 2.06 -7.07 -3.31
CA PHE A 76 2.24 -7.03 -1.86
C PHE A 76 0.91 -7.11 -1.12
N LEU A 77 0.97 -7.54 0.13
CA LEU A 77 -0.14 -7.45 1.07
C LEU A 77 -0.07 -6.11 1.79
N ARG A 78 -1.16 -5.35 1.79
CA ARG A 78 -1.33 -4.11 2.56
C ARG A 78 -2.27 -4.35 3.72
N TYR A 79 -1.78 -4.22 4.94
CA TYR A 79 -2.57 -4.33 6.17
C TYR A 79 -2.69 -2.98 6.87
N CYS A 80 -3.89 -2.66 7.36
CA CYS A 80 -4.14 -1.45 8.14
C CYS A 80 -4.65 -1.80 9.53
N LYS A 81 -4.08 -1.15 10.56
CA LYS A 81 -4.46 -1.34 11.96
C LYS A 81 -4.53 -0.03 12.70
N GLN A 82 -5.59 0.14 13.48
CA GLN A 82 -5.65 1.17 14.52
C GLN A 82 -5.12 0.61 15.83
N HIS A 83 -4.11 1.25 16.40
CA HIS A 83 -3.51 0.87 17.68
C HIS A 83 -4.04 1.70 18.85
N GLY A 84 -4.64 2.85 18.57
CA GLY A 84 -5.27 3.74 19.54
C GLY A 84 -5.90 4.94 18.86
N ASP A 85 -6.42 5.87 19.64
CA ASP A 85 -7.02 7.10 19.10
C ASP A 85 -5.99 7.90 18.32
N GLY A 86 -6.28 8.15 17.03
CA GLY A 86 -5.37 8.83 16.10
C GLY A 86 -4.12 8.06 15.71
N LEU A 87 -3.87 6.87 16.26
CA LEU A 87 -2.66 6.08 15.99
C LEU A 87 -2.95 4.91 15.06
N TRP A 88 -2.37 4.98 13.85
CA TRP A 88 -2.57 4.02 12.78
C TRP A 88 -1.24 3.47 12.26
N ALA A 89 -1.26 2.22 11.81
CA ALA A 89 -0.18 1.59 11.08
C ALA A 89 -0.72 1.03 9.76
N VAL A 90 -0.07 1.38 8.65
CA VAL A 90 -0.26 0.74 7.34
C VAL A 90 1.04 0.03 7.01
N VAL A 91 0.97 -1.26 6.71
CA VAL A 91 2.14 -2.11 6.50
C VAL A 91 2.00 -2.82 5.17
N ASP A 92 3.03 -2.70 4.34
CA ASP A 92 3.16 -3.44 3.08
C ASP A 92 4.20 -4.55 3.23
N VAL A 93 3.83 -5.77 2.83
CA VAL A 93 4.72 -6.93 2.83
C VAL A 93 4.74 -7.54 1.43
N SER A 94 5.93 -7.76 0.87
CA SER A 94 6.07 -8.36 -0.45
C SER A 94 5.33 -9.70 -0.52
N TYR A 95 4.61 -9.91 -1.63
CA TYR A 95 3.90 -11.15 -1.89
C TYR A 95 4.66 -11.91 -2.98
N ASP A 96 5.62 -12.73 -2.56
CA ASP A 96 6.41 -13.55 -3.48
C ASP A 96 5.66 -14.84 -3.82
N LEU A 97 5.34 -15.01 -5.10
CA LEU A 97 4.75 -16.23 -5.67
C LEU A 97 5.81 -17.35 -5.84
N ASN A 98 6.66 -17.58 -4.85
CA ASN A 98 7.64 -18.67 -4.93
C ASN A 98 7.08 -19.99 -4.40
N ARG A 99 6.25 -20.64 -5.23
CA ARG A 99 6.28 -22.09 -5.60
C ARG A 99 4.90 -22.57 -6.11
N LYS A 100 4.73 -22.55 -7.43
CA LYS A 100 4.15 -23.68 -8.20
C LYS A 100 4.56 -23.58 -9.67
N ASN A 101 5.84 -23.83 -9.90
CA ASN A 101 6.30 -24.66 -11.01
C ASN A 101 6.89 -25.93 -10.40
N GLU A 102 6.04 -26.76 -9.80
CA GLU A 102 6.30 -28.19 -9.72
C GLU A 102 5.22 -28.85 -10.58
N ASN A 103 5.59 -29.10 -11.83
CA ASN A 103 5.02 -30.05 -12.78
C ASN A 103 3.48 -30.17 -12.82
N LEU A 104 2.88 -29.57 -13.86
CA LEU A 104 2.00 -30.23 -14.84
C LEU A 104 1.91 -29.37 -16.10
#